data_AF-A0A1F8N922-F1
#
_entry.id   AF-A0A1F8N922-F1
#
_cell.length_a   1.000
_cell.length_b   1.000
_cell.length_c   1.000
_cell.angle_alpha   90.00
_cell.angle_beta   90.00
_cell.angle_gamma   90.00
#
_symmetry.space_group_name_H-M   'P 1'
#
loop_
_entity.id
_entity.type
_entity.pdbx_description
1 polymer ?
#
loop_
_entity_poly.entity_id
_entity_poly.type
_entity_poly.pdbx_seq_one_letter_code
_entity_poly.pdbx_strand_id
1 'polypeptide(L)'
;MSLDLSKVAGQVFAMIAGLRDGRAEHDKHLRFALDTLGGAAIDLAALKKKIKLARTSWLVADIVEGLDRRYPLPPLLPDFTVIAADGSHIDVDRHQSTRCYLINTGSVFLRYGSRPDAVLSSAPRLYSDDKELAISPPGGGREQPVEGNILGAKRSVEECRALAGLAADLPPETPALALLDGTLILWGLEAYPDFVTDVLLHDGLLKCLDTLKRLNNDRRLALASYISFPRSTDVLNVLRVAVCPNDIPDCDKQCPPGKERDCDTLAGVRDRDLFMSLLAPGERSALFISPSKIVAEHYGEHRVYFFYLRIDDEVARIEIPQWVAENKELLELTHSLVYDQSQRGRGYPVALSEAHEQAVVTGADRENFRQLVESTLIEAHLPAPASGKSASKRTRWV
;
A
#
# COMPACT_ATOMS: atom_id res chain seq x y z
N MET A 1 -15.25 -30.31 7.16
CA MET A 1 -14.28 -29.28 7.59
C MET A 1 -13.13 -29.99 8.29
N SER A 2 -11.89 -29.76 7.86
CA SER A 2 -10.68 -30.46 8.35
C SER A 2 -9.96 -29.74 9.49
N LEU A 3 -10.37 -28.51 9.82
CA LEU A 3 -9.81 -27.73 10.92
C LEU A 3 -10.63 -27.95 12.19
N ASP A 4 -9.96 -28.43 13.25
CA ASP A 4 -10.54 -28.64 14.57
C ASP A 4 -10.02 -27.57 15.54
N LEU A 5 -10.84 -26.54 15.79
CA LEU A 5 -10.47 -25.41 16.65
C LEU A 5 -10.30 -25.80 18.12
N SER A 6 -10.89 -26.92 18.56
CA SER A 6 -10.72 -27.40 19.94
C SER A 6 -9.27 -27.72 20.28
N LYS A 7 -8.50 -28.20 19.28
CA LYS A 7 -7.07 -28.54 19.42
C LYS A 7 -6.15 -27.32 19.49
N VAL A 8 -6.63 -26.14 19.13
CA VAL A 8 -5.85 -24.89 19.12
C VAL A 8 -6.23 -23.97 20.28
N ALA A 9 -7.39 -24.18 20.91
CA ALA A 9 -7.89 -23.34 22.00
C ALA A 9 -6.87 -23.12 23.13
N GLY A 10 -6.20 -24.18 23.60
CA GLY A 10 -5.14 -24.07 24.62
C GLY A 10 -3.94 -23.22 24.18
N GLN A 11 -3.57 -23.29 22.90
CA GLN A 11 -2.48 -22.49 22.33
C GLN A 11 -2.88 -21.00 22.24
N VAL A 12 -4.14 -20.71 21.92
CA VAL A 12 -4.68 -19.35 21.93
C VAL A 12 -4.64 -18.74 23.34
N PHE A 13 -5.01 -19.51 24.38
CA PHE A 13 -4.91 -19.03 25.75
C PHE A 13 -3.47 -18.74 26.18
N ALA A 14 -2.53 -19.62 25.84
CA ALA A 14 -1.11 -19.41 26.11
C ALA A 14 -0.57 -18.16 25.40
N MET A 15 -0.97 -17.95 24.14
CA MET A 15 -0.63 -16.75 23.37
C MET A 15 -1.17 -15.47 24.04
N ILE A 16 -2.43 -15.48 24.49
CA ILE A 16 -3.04 -14.32 25.18
C ILE A 16 -2.32 -14.03 26.49
N ALA A 17 -1.92 -15.06 27.26
CA ALA A 17 -1.14 -14.87 28.48
C ALA A 17 0.20 -14.18 28.19
N GLY A 18 0.96 -14.67 27.20
CA GLY A 18 2.22 -14.05 26.80
C GLY A 18 2.07 -12.60 26.32
N LEU A 19 0.98 -12.28 25.61
CA LEU A 19 0.68 -10.90 25.21
C LEU A 19 0.38 -9.99 26.41
N ARG A 20 -0.26 -10.50 27.47
CA ARG A 20 -0.50 -9.74 28.69
C ARG A 20 0.79 -9.47 29.45
N ASP A 21 1.68 -10.46 29.52
CA ASP A 21 2.96 -10.34 30.21
C ASP A 21 3.89 -9.33 29.50
N GLY A 22 3.89 -9.31 28.16
CA GLY A 22 4.66 -8.34 27.36
C GLY A 22 4.10 -6.92 27.32
N ARG A 23 2.86 -6.70 27.80
CA ARG A 23 2.18 -5.40 27.68
C ARG A 23 2.87 -4.30 28.50
N ALA A 24 3.33 -4.63 29.71
CA ALA A 24 3.98 -3.64 30.58
C ALA A 24 5.31 -3.13 29.99
N GLU A 25 6.06 -4.02 29.32
CA GLU A 25 7.30 -3.66 28.62
C GLU A 25 7.01 -2.81 27.39
N HIS A 26 6.03 -3.20 26.58
CA HIS A 26 5.59 -2.41 25.43
C HIS A 26 5.14 -0.99 25.83
N ASP A 27 4.33 -0.86 26.89
CA ASP A 27 3.88 0.44 27.41
C ASP A 27 5.05 1.30 27.88
N LYS A 28 6.11 0.69 28.44
CA LYS A 28 7.34 1.39 28.83
C LYS A 28 8.10 1.91 27.61
N HIS A 29 8.26 1.09 26.57
CA HIS A 29 8.91 1.50 25.33
C HIS A 29 8.13 2.60 24.61
N LEU A 30 6.79 2.50 24.60
CA LEU A 30 5.92 3.51 24.00
C LEU A 30 6.02 4.86 24.73
N ARG A 31 6.03 4.86 26.07
CA ARG A 31 6.25 6.10 26.84
C ARG A 31 7.59 6.73 26.54
N PHE A 32 8.66 5.92 26.51
CA PHE A 32 9.99 6.40 26.15
C PHE A 32 10.02 7.00 24.73
N ALA A 33 9.32 6.37 23.78
CA ALA A 33 9.19 6.91 22.42
C ALA A 33 8.48 8.27 22.41
N LEU A 34 7.36 8.41 23.14
CA LEU A 34 6.61 9.67 23.25
C LEU A 34 7.42 10.77 23.93
N ASP A 35 8.13 10.46 25.03
CA ASP A 35 8.99 11.40 25.73
C ASP A 35 10.15 11.88 24.85
N THR A 36 10.73 10.96 24.07
CA THR A 36 11.77 11.29 23.09
C THR A 36 11.21 12.18 21.98
N LEU A 37 10.02 11.85 21.45
CA LEU A 37 9.36 12.60 20.38
C LEU A 37 9.06 14.04 20.78
N GLY A 38 8.57 14.27 22.01
CA GLY A 38 8.21 15.57 22.56
C GLY A 38 9.36 16.33 23.24
N GLY A 39 10.57 15.78 23.25
CA GLY A 39 11.72 16.38 23.91
C GLY A 39 12.18 17.67 23.23
N ALA A 40 12.16 18.79 23.97
CA ALA A 40 12.61 20.12 23.50
C ALA A 40 14.08 20.20 23.05
N ALA A 41 14.85 19.12 23.22
CA ALA A 41 16.28 19.04 22.93
C ALA A 41 16.62 18.49 21.53
N ILE A 42 15.64 18.07 20.72
CA ILE A 42 15.93 17.57 19.38
C ILE A 42 16.20 18.73 18.42
N ASP A 43 17.47 18.97 18.13
CA ASP A 43 17.88 19.77 16.98
C ASP A 43 17.54 19.01 15.69
N LEU A 44 16.45 19.42 15.04
CA LEU A 44 15.97 18.81 13.80
C LEU A 44 16.99 18.90 12.66
N ALA A 45 17.81 19.95 12.59
CA ALA A 45 18.81 20.09 11.53
C ALA A 45 19.96 19.11 11.75
N ALA A 46 20.44 18.99 13.00
CA ALA A 46 21.43 17.99 13.37
C ALA A 46 20.91 16.56 13.15
N LEU A 47 19.65 16.29 13.52
CA LEU A 47 19.02 14.98 13.33
C LEU A 47 18.87 14.63 11.85
N LYS A 48 18.39 15.55 11.00
CA LYS A 48 18.32 15.34 9.54
C LYS A 48 19.70 15.00 8.95
N LYS A 49 20.76 15.70 9.40
CA LYS A 49 22.14 15.39 8.98
C LYS A 49 22.55 13.99 9.45
N LYS A 50 22.24 13.63 10.69
CA LYS A 50 22.55 12.31 11.27
C LYS A 50 21.85 11.18 10.52
N ILE A 51 20.56 11.33 10.19
CA ILE A 51 19.78 10.38 9.39
C ILE A 51 20.45 10.17 8.03
N LYS A 52 20.81 11.26 7.33
CA LYS A 52 21.44 11.17 6.01
C LYS A 52 22.78 10.41 6.01
N LEU A 53 23.51 10.46 7.12
CA LEU A 53 24.80 9.78 7.28
C LEU A 53 24.66 8.36 7.85
N ALA A 54 23.50 8.01 8.39
CA ALA A 54 23.27 6.73 9.03
C ALA A 54 23.30 5.58 8.02
N ARG A 55 23.89 4.46 8.42
CA ARG A 55 23.91 3.20 7.69
C ARG A 55 23.14 2.17 8.50
N THR A 56 21.93 1.89 8.03
CA THR A 56 20.98 0.98 8.68
C THR A 56 20.41 0.00 7.68
N SER A 57 20.16 -1.22 8.14
CA SER A 57 19.42 -2.24 7.36
C SER A 57 17.90 -2.05 7.39
N TRP A 58 17.42 -1.07 8.16
CA TRP A 58 16.02 -0.66 8.25
C TRP A 58 15.82 0.75 7.71
N LEU A 59 14.58 1.02 7.31
CA LEU A 59 14.14 2.29 6.74
C LEU A 59 13.99 3.37 7.83
N VAL A 60 14.54 4.56 7.60
CA VAL A 60 14.47 5.72 8.51
C VAL A 60 13.83 6.87 7.75
N ALA A 61 12.65 7.35 8.19
CA ALA A 61 11.93 8.41 7.48
C ALA A 61 12.75 9.70 7.36
N ASP A 62 12.63 10.40 6.23
CA ASP A 62 13.08 11.79 6.13
C ASP A 62 12.04 12.73 6.76
N ILE A 63 12.51 13.71 7.53
CA ILE A 63 11.66 14.65 8.25
C ILE A 63 11.34 15.88 7.37
N VAL A 64 10.05 16.23 7.22
CA VAL A 64 9.63 17.45 6.51
C VAL A 64 9.33 18.58 7.50
N GLU A 65 8.23 18.48 8.25
CA GLU A 65 7.67 19.56 9.07
C GLU A 65 8.10 19.50 10.56
N GLY A 66 8.41 18.30 11.05
CA GLY A 66 8.73 18.01 12.46
C GLY A 66 8.40 16.56 12.82
N LEU A 67 8.53 16.20 14.09
CA LEU A 67 8.26 14.84 14.57
C LEU A 67 6.93 14.72 15.33
N ASP A 68 6.56 15.74 16.09
CA ASP A 68 5.41 15.77 16.99
C ASP A 68 4.29 16.73 16.52
N ARG A 69 4.43 17.30 15.31
CA ARG A 69 3.43 18.21 14.74
C ARG A 69 2.12 17.48 14.51
N ARG A 70 1.04 18.18 14.84
CA ARG A 70 -0.35 17.72 14.74
C ARG A 70 -1.14 18.76 14.01
N TYR A 71 -1.99 18.31 13.10
CA TYR A 71 -2.83 19.20 12.30
C TYR A 71 -4.29 18.78 12.46
N PRO A 72 -5.18 19.69 12.86
CA PRO A 72 -6.60 19.40 13.01
C PRO A 72 -7.23 19.11 11.65
N LEU A 73 -8.35 18.39 11.68
CA LEU A 73 -9.15 18.08 10.49
C LEU A 73 -9.61 19.39 9.80
N PRO A 74 -9.26 19.61 8.52
CA PRO A 74 -9.78 20.73 7.74
C PRO A 74 -11.30 20.60 7.51
N PRO A 75 -12.01 21.72 7.28
CA PRO A 75 -13.44 21.67 6.98
C PRO A 75 -13.71 20.89 5.68
N LEU A 76 -14.74 20.06 5.71
CA LEU A 76 -15.19 19.30 4.55
C LEU A 76 -15.83 20.23 3.51
N LEU A 77 -15.49 20.04 2.23
CA LEU A 77 -16.13 20.76 1.13
C LEU A 77 -17.56 20.25 0.92
N PRO A 78 -18.51 21.12 0.53
CA PRO A 78 -19.90 20.70 0.33
C PRO A 78 -20.08 19.81 -0.91
N ASP A 79 -19.31 20.06 -1.98
CA ASP A 79 -19.33 19.31 -3.23
C ASP A 79 -17.94 18.77 -3.52
N PHE A 80 -17.84 17.45 -3.68
CA PHE A 80 -16.59 16.77 -4.01
C PHE A 80 -16.85 15.41 -4.65
N THR A 81 -15.80 14.86 -5.26
CA THR A 81 -15.82 13.52 -5.84
C THR A 81 -14.71 12.67 -5.20
N VAL A 82 -15.00 11.39 -4.97
CA VAL A 82 -13.98 10.39 -4.64
C VAL A 82 -14.02 9.30 -5.69
N ILE A 83 -12.86 9.02 -6.28
CA ILE A 83 -12.67 7.90 -7.20
C ILE A 83 -11.69 6.91 -6.59
N ALA A 84 -11.91 5.63 -6.83
CA ALA A 84 -11.08 4.56 -6.31
C ALA A 84 -10.96 3.42 -7.33
N ALA A 85 -9.83 2.71 -7.27
CA ALA A 85 -9.63 1.48 -8.00
C ALA A 85 -8.95 0.44 -7.10
N ASP A 86 -9.34 -0.83 -7.29
CA ASP A 86 -8.70 -1.98 -6.67
C ASP A 86 -8.64 -3.13 -7.68
N GLY A 87 -7.81 -4.13 -7.42
CA GLY A 87 -7.55 -5.22 -8.33
C GLY A 87 -7.50 -6.57 -7.61
N SER A 88 -7.97 -7.59 -8.30
CA SER A 88 -7.62 -8.97 -7.97
C SER A 88 -7.23 -9.76 -9.21
N HIS A 89 -6.60 -10.92 -9.04
CA HIS A 89 -6.14 -11.70 -10.18
C HIS A 89 -6.27 -13.21 -10.01
N ILE A 90 -6.34 -13.91 -11.14
CA ILE A 90 -6.13 -15.35 -11.28
C ILE A 90 -4.71 -15.55 -11.79
N ASP A 91 -3.89 -16.26 -11.02
CA ASP A 91 -2.49 -16.55 -11.36
C ASP A 91 -2.39 -17.55 -12.51
N VAL A 92 -1.21 -17.63 -13.13
CA VAL A 92 -0.91 -18.59 -14.19
C VAL A 92 -0.94 -20.01 -13.62
N ASP A 93 -1.91 -20.82 -14.06
CA ASP A 93 -1.99 -22.22 -13.65
C ASP A 93 -1.03 -23.08 -14.48
N ARG A 94 0.03 -23.55 -13.82
CA ARG A 94 1.03 -24.45 -14.40
C ARG A 94 0.50 -25.85 -14.73
N HIS A 95 -0.71 -26.18 -14.27
CA HIS A 95 -1.36 -27.46 -14.51
C HIS A 95 -2.42 -27.42 -15.62
N GLN A 96 -2.61 -26.25 -16.26
CA GLN A 96 -3.48 -26.09 -17.42
C GLN A 96 -2.67 -26.06 -18.71
N SER A 97 -3.32 -26.43 -19.81
CA SER A 97 -2.72 -26.46 -21.15
C SER A 97 -2.47 -25.07 -21.73
N THR A 98 -3.29 -24.10 -21.36
CA THR A 98 -3.18 -22.71 -21.83
C THR A 98 -2.60 -21.85 -20.72
N ARG A 99 -1.44 -21.25 -20.97
CA ARG A 99 -0.85 -20.29 -20.03
C ARG A 99 -1.60 -18.97 -20.18
N CYS A 100 -2.35 -18.59 -19.15
CA CYS A 100 -3.02 -17.30 -19.08
C CYS A 100 -3.15 -16.86 -17.63
N TYR A 101 -3.27 -15.56 -17.41
CA TYR A 101 -3.70 -14.99 -16.15
C TYR A 101 -4.82 -13.99 -16.42
N LEU A 102 -5.60 -13.69 -15.39
CA LEU A 102 -6.68 -12.72 -15.47
C LEU A 102 -6.49 -11.67 -14.39
N ILE A 103 -6.63 -10.40 -14.75
CA ILE A 103 -6.73 -9.31 -13.78
C ILE A 103 -8.15 -8.76 -13.87
N ASN A 104 -8.85 -8.70 -12.74
CA ASN A 104 -10.11 -7.99 -12.62
C ASN A 104 -9.86 -6.69 -11.87
N THR A 105 -10.15 -5.57 -12.54
CA THR A 105 -10.03 -4.24 -11.94
C THR A 105 -11.42 -3.73 -11.58
N GLY A 106 -11.62 -3.46 -10.30
CA GLY A 106 -12.78 -2.75 -9.77
C GLY A 106 -12.54 -1.25 -9.80
N SER A 107 -13.58 -0.48 -10.07
CA SER A 107 -13.49 0.97 -10.21
C SER A 107 -14.76 1.63 -9.69
N VAL A 108 -14.58 2.72 -8.95
CA VAL A 108 -15.67 3.41 -8.27
C VAL A 108 -15.53 4.92 -8.46
N PHE A 109 -16.66 5.55 -8.75
CA PHE A 109 -16.85 6.99 -8.76
C PHE A 109 -17.99 7.32 -7.81
N LEU A 110 -17.73 8.17 -6.82
CA LEU A 110 -18.72 8.65 -5.86
C LEU A 110 -18.71 10.18 -5.85
N ARG A 111 -19.84 10.78 -6.21
CA ARG A 111 -20.04 12.22 -6.14
C ARG A 111 -20.92 12.58 -4.95
N TYR A 112 -20.47 13.56 -4.18
CA TYR A 112 -21.14 14.06 -3.00
C TYR A 112 -21.53 15.54 -3.18
N GLY A 113 -22.52 15.97 -2.39
CA GLY A 113 -23.00 17.36 -2.36
C GLY A 113 -24.33 17.56 -3.06
N SER A 114 -24.44 18.65 -3.81
CA SER A 114 -25.66 19.14 -4.47
C SER A 114 -26.20 18.21 -5.55
N ARG A 115 -25.34 17.41 -6.18
CA ARG A 115 -25.68 16.47 -7.25
C ARG A 115 -25.05 15.11 -6.97
N PRO A 116 -25.58 14.34 -6.00
CA PRO A 116 -24.99 13.07 -5.63
C PRO A 116 -25.16 12.04 -6.77
N ASP A 117 -24.13 11.25 -7.00
CA ASP A 117 -24.12 10.21 -8.04
C ASP A 117 -23.10 9.12 -7.69
N ALA A 118 -23.30 7.91 -8.20
CA ALA A 118 -22.41 6.78 -7.96
C ALA A 118 -22.35 5.85 -9.17
N VAL A 119 -21.13 5.53 -9.59
CA VAL A 119 -20.87 4.55 -10.66
C VAL A 119 -19.84 3.55 -10.16
N LEU A 120 -20.20 2.28 -10.24
CA LEU A 120 -19.34 1.16 -9.88
C LEU A 120 -19.18 0.26 -11.10
N SER A 121 -17.96 -0.19 -11.38
CA SER A 121 -17.67 -1.03 -12.53
C SER A 121 -16.61 -2.09 -12.21
N SER A 122 -16.72 -3.20 -12.92
CA SER A 122 -15.75 -4.30 -12.94
C SER A 122 -15.31 -4.53 -14.38
N ALA A 123 -14.00 -4.61 -14.58
CA ALA A 123 -13.39 -4.78 -15.89
C ALA A 123 -12.35 -5.93 -15.86
N PRO A 124 -12.77 -7.19 -16.06
CA PRO A 124 -11.86 -8.31 -16.18
C PRO A 124 -11.14 -8.30 -17.54
N ARG A 125 -9.82 -8.53 -17.52
CA ARG A 125 -9.00 -8.73 -18.72
C ARG A 125 -8.19 -10.02 -18.62
N LEU A 126 -8.35 -10.87 -19.64
CA LEU A 126 -7.52 -12.04 -19.86
C LEU A 126 -6.21 -11.63 -20.54
N TYR A 127 -5.10 -12.19 -20.06
CA TYR A 127 -3.77 -12.05 -20.65
C TYR A 127 -3.28 -13.44 -21.03
N SER A 128 -3.07 -13.65 -22.32
CA SER A 128 -2.73 -14.97 -22.88
C SER A 128 -1.67 -14.93 -23.97
N ASP A 129 -1.33 -13.76 -24.48
CA ASP A 129 -0.27 -13.61 -25.48
C ASP A 129 1.10 -13.78 -24.82
N ASP A 130 2.05 -14.43 -25.50
CA ASP A 130 3.40 -14.68 -24.95
C ASP A 130 4.08 -13.39 -24.45
N LYS A 131 3.87 -12.27 -25.15
CA LYS A 131 4.37 -10.94 -24.79
C LYS A 131 3.72 -10.33 -23.53
N GLU A 132 2.56 -10.84 -23.13
CA GLU A 132 1.86 -10.44 -21.92
C GLU A 132 2.16 -11.37 -20.74
N LEU A 133 2.52 -12.62 -21.02
CA LEU A 133 2.88 -13.65 -20.05
C LEU A 133 4.32 -13.53 -19.54
N ALA A 134 5.18 -12.81 -20.26
CA ALA A 134 6.54 -12.54 -19.85
C ALA A 134 6.98 -11.13 -20.27
N ILE A 135 7.84 -10.52 -19.45
CA ILE A 135 8.52 -9.28 -19.76
C ILE A 135 9.87 -9.64 -20.39
N SER A 136 10.11 -9.17 -21.61
CA SER A 136 11.33 -9.44 -22.37
C SER A 136 12.31 -8.26 -22.30
N PRO A 137 13.63 -8.50 -22.23
CA PRO A 137 14.62 -7.44 -22.29
C PRO A 137 14.71 -6.80 -23.69
N PRO A 138 15.06 -5.50 -23.79
CA PRO A 138 15.40 -4.88 -25.07
C PRO A 138 16.57 -5.61 -25.74
N GLY A 139 16.39 -6.04 -27.00
CA GLY A 139 17.44 -6.75 -27.76
C GLY A 139 17.47 -8.27 -27.58
N GLY A 140 16.51 -8.85 -26.85
CA GLY A 140 16.39 -10.30 -26.65
C GLY A 140 17.23 -10.81 -25.47
N GLY A 141 16.83 -11.95 -24.90
CA GLY A 141 17.48 -12.51 -23.72
C GLY A 141 16.52 -13.32 -22.84
N ARG A 142 16.92 -13.54 -21.59
CA ARG A 142 16.10 -14.27 -20.63
C ARG A 142 14.94 -13.40 -20.16
N GLU A 143 13.73 -13.85 -20.47
CA GLU A 143 12.49 -13.19 -20.07
C GLU A 143 12.15 -13.47 -18.60
N GLN A 144 11.35 -12.57 -18.02
CA GLN A 144 10.78 -12.75 -16.69
C GLN A 144 9.28 -13.06 -16.80
N PRO A 145 8.81 -14.21 -16.31
CA PRO A 145 7.39 -14.54 -16.36
C PRO A 145 6.58 -13.60 -15.45
N VAL A 146 5.40 -13.21 -15.91
CA VAL A 146 4.45 -12.39 -15.14
C VAL A 146 3.71 -13.31 -14.16
N GLU A 147 4.37 -13.66 -13.07
CA GLU A 147 3.86 -14.52 -11.99
C GLU A 147 4.26 -13.92 -10.63
N GLY A 148 3.55 -14.28 -9.56
CA GLY A 148 3.89 -13.86 -8.18
C GLY A 148 4.00 -12.33 -8.02
N ASN A 149 5.15 -11.83 -7.55
CA ASN A 149 5.35 -10.40 -7.30
C ASN A 149 5.25 -9.55 -8.58
N ILE A 150 5.69 -10.05 -9.74
CA ILE A 150 5.58 -9.32 -11.02
C ILE A 150 4.11 -9.16 -11.39
N LEU A 151 3.30 -10.21 -11.22
CA LEU A 151 1.85 -10.14 -11.45
C LEU A 151 1.16 -9.19 -10.45
N GLY A 152 1.59 -9.20 -9.18
CA GLY A 152 1.12 -8.24 -8.18
C GLY A 152 1.43 -6.79 -8.56
N ALA A 153 2.66 -6.49 -8.98
CA ALA A 153 3.04 -5.16 -9.43
C ALA A 153 2.30 -4.76 -10.72
N LYS A 154 2.13 -5.69 -11.66
CA LYS A 154 1.33 -5.49 -12.88
C LYS A 154 -0.12 -5.13 -12.54
N ARG A 155 -0.71 -5.80 -11.56
CA ARG A 155 -2.06 -5.49 -11.06
C ARG A 155 -2.14 -4.05 -10.53
N SER A 156 -1.19 -3.62 -9.70
CA SER A 156 -1.14 -2.24 -9.20
C SER A 156 -0.99 -1.19 -10.30
N VAL A 157 -0.30 -1.53 -11.40
CA VAL A 157 -0.24 -0.67 -12.59
C VAL A 157 -1.62 -0.57 -13.27
N GLU A 158 -2.37 -1.67 -13.39
CA GLU A 158 -3.71 -1.65 -13.99
C GLU A 158 -4.74 -0.94 -13.09
N GLU A 159 -4.63 -1.08 -11.76
CA GLU A 159 -5.40 -0.30 -10.76
C GLU A 159 -5.19 1.20 -10.96
N CYS A 160 -3.93 1.64 -11.01
CA CYS A 160 -3.60 3.05 -11.21
C CYS A 160 -4.01 3.57 -12.60
N ARG A 161 -3.94 2.72 -13.64
CA ARG A 161 -4.39 3.07 -14.99
C ARG A 161 -5.90 3.29 -15.04
N ALA A 162 -6.69 2.42 -14.40
CA ALA A 162 -8.13 2.59 -14.29
C ALA A 162 -8.48 3.88 -13.53
N LEU A 163 -7.78 4.15 -12.43
CA LEU A 163 -7.94 5.38 -11.66
C LEU A 163 -7.63 6.64 -12.49
N ALA A 164 -6.57 6.62 -13.28
CA ALA A 164 -6.23 7.71 -14.20
C ALA A 164 -7.29 7.91 -15.30
N GLY A 165 -7.90 6.82 -15.78
CA GLY A 165 -9.04 6.87 -16.70
C GLY A 165 -10.25 7.56 -16.09
N LEU A 166 -10.67 7.12 -14.89
CA LEU A 166 -11.75 7.76 -14.14
C LEU A 166 -11.49 9.25 -13.91
N ALA A 167 -10.25 9.59 -13.55
CA ALA A 167 -9.85 10.96 -13.29
C ALA A 167 -9.97 11.86 -14.52
N ALA A 168 -9.70 11.33 -15.72
CA ALA A 168 -9.79 12.06 -16.98
C ALA A 168 -11.24 12.44 -17.31
N ASP A 169 -12.18 11.55 -17.01
CA ASP A 169 -13.62 11.74 -17.27
C ASP A 169 -14.32 12.65 -16.24
N LEU A 170 -13.61 13.06 -15.18
CA LEU A 170 -14.17 13.97 -14.18
C LEU A 170 -14.49 15.35 -14.75
N PRO A 171 -15.59 15.99 -14.32
CA PRO A 171 -15.84 17.41 -14.56
C PRO A 171 -14.74 18.28 -13.93
N PRO A 172 -14.19 19.30 -14.63
CA PRO A 172 -13.09 20.13 -14.11
C PRO A 172 -13.40 20.89 -12.81
N GLU A 173 -14.68 21.21 -12.59
CA GLU A 173 -15.09 22.14 -11.53
C GLU A 173 -15.26 21.51 -10.14
N THR A 174 -15.25 20.17 -10.03
CA THR A 174 -15.49 19.49 -8.75
C THR A 174 -14.17 18.98 -8.16
N PRO A 175 -13.78 19.43 -6.95
CA PRO A 175 -12.61 18.89 -6.25
C PRO A 175 -12.72 17.38 -6.09
N ALA A 176 -11.62 16.67 -6.36
CA ALA A 176 -11.61 15.23 -6.39
C ALA A 176 -10.43 14.63 -5.62
N LEU A 177 -10.69 13.50 -4.97
CA LEU A 177 -9.67 12.64 -4.40
C LEU A 177 -9.65 11.31 -5.14
N ALA A 178 -8.49 10.93 -5.66
CA ALA A 178 -8.21 9.63 -6.22
C ALA A 178 -7.54 8.74 -5.17
N LEU A 179 -8.11 7.58 -4.91
CA LEU A 179 -7.66 6.64 -3.89
C LEU A 179 -7.21 5.30 -4.46
N LEU A 180 -6.09 4.81 -3.93
CA LEU A 180 -5.62 3.43 -4.09
C LEU A 180 -5.55 2.75 -2.72
N ASP A 181 -5.76 1.43 -2.70
CA ASP A 181 -5.56 0.62 -1.51
C ASP A 181 -4.11 0.11 -1.42
N GLY A 182 -3.52 0.18 -0.23
CA GLY A 182 -2.12 -0.17 -0.03
C GLY A 182 -1.14 0.93 -0.43
N THR A 183 0.12 0.54 -0.63
CA THR A 183 1.25 1.49 -0.81
C THR A 183 1.39 1.97 -2.25
N LEU A 184 1.81 3.23 -2.43
CA LEU A 184 2.20 3.77 -3.75
C LEU A 184 3.52 3.19 -4.26
N ILE A 185 4.24 2.43 -3.44
CA ILE A 185 5.58 1.95 -3.74
C ILE A 185 5.51 0.51 -4.26
N LEU A 186 5.97 0.29 -5.49
CA LEU A 186 6.15 -1.06 -6.06
C LEU A 186 7.37 -1.77 -5.45
N TRP A 187 7.19 -2.29 -4.23
CA TRP A 187 8.23 -3.03 -3.51
C TRP A 187 8.67 -4.29 -4.24
N GLY A 188 9.94 -4.65 -4.07
CA GLY A 188 10.50 -5.90 -4.57
C GLY A 188 10.94 -5.87 -6.04
N LEU A 189 10.71 -4.76 -6.76
CA LEU A 189 11.23 -4.61 -8.13
C LEU A 189 12.77 -4.62 -8.18
N GLU A 190 13.43 -4.16 -7.11
CA GLU A 190 14.90 -4.19 -6.97
C GLU A 190 15.50 -5.61 -7.01
N ALA A 191 14.68 -6.65 -6.83
CA ALA A 191 15.12 -8.04 -6.94
C ALA A 191 15.13 -8.55 -8.40
N TYR A 192 14.63 -7.75 -9.35
CA TYR A 192 14.51 -8.10 -10.75
C TYR A 192 15.47 -7.28 -11.62
N PRO A 193 15.77 -7.74 -12.85
CA PRO A 193 16.56 -6.96 -13.80
C PRO A 193 15.87 -5.64 -14.16
N ASP A 194 16.66 -4.61 -14.51
CA ASP A 194 16.21 -3.24 -14.76
C ASP A 194 15.05 -3.13 -15.76
N PHE A 195 15.02 -3.97 -16.80
CA PHE A 195 13.94 -3.94 -17.80
C PHE A 195 12.55 -4.24 -17.22
N VAL A 196 12.47 -4.96 -16.09
CA VAL A 196 11.19 -5.18 -15.37
C VAL A 196 10.74 -3.89 -14.70
N THR A 197 11.67 -3.18 -14.08
CA THR A 197 11.44 -1.85 -13.49
C THR A 197 11.05 -0.85 -14.58
N ASP A 198 11.70 -0.88 -15.74
CA ASP A 198 11.34 -0.03 -16.88
C ASP A 198 9.89 -0.25 -17.29
N VAL A 199 9.46 -1.50 -17.47
CA VAL A 199 8.10 -1.80 -17.95
C VAL A 199 7.02 -1.52 -16.89
N LEU A 200 7.25 -1.92 -15.63
CA LEU A 200 6.22 -1.83 -14.60
C LEU A 200 6.21 -0.49 -13.87
N LEU A 201 7.38 0.07 -13.57
CA LEU A 201 7.49 1.32 -12.85
C LEU A 201 7.50 2.51 -13.82
N HIS A 202 8.50 2.59 -14.70
CA HIS A 202 8.68 3.77 -15.57
C HIS A 202 7.56 3.88 -16.62
N ASP A 203 7.29 2.81 -17.35
CA ASP A 203 6.27 2.76 -18.40
C ASP A 203 4.86 2.45 -17.89
N GLY A 204 4.75 1.98 -16.65
CA GLY A 204 3.50 1.63 -16.00
C GLY A 204 3.06 2.69 -15.00
N LEU A 205 3.41 2.49 -13.74
CA LEU A 205 2.90 3.29 -12.62
C LEU A 205 3.22 4.78 -12.78
N LEU A 206 4.48 5.15 -13.06
CA LEU A 206 4.89 6.56 -13.12
C LEU A 206 4.17 7.32 -14.25
N LYS A 207 3.90 6.70 -15.41
CA LYS A 207 3.06 7.31 -16.46
C LYS A 207 1.63 7.57 -16.00
N CYS A 208 1.07 6.71 -15.15
CA CYS A 208 -0.25 6.93 -14.57
C CYS A 208 -0.22 8.10 -13.58
N LEU A 209 0.81 8.17 -12.73
CA LEU A 209 1.01 9.30 -11.80
C LEU A 209 1.24 10.62 -12.55
N ASP A 210 2.00 10.62 -13.65
CA ASP A 210 2.17 11.77 -14.54
C ASP A 210 0.84 12.24 -15.13
N THR A 211 -0.02 11.30 -15.49
CA THR A 211 -1.35 11.61 -16.05
C THR A 211 -2.24 12.26 -14.98
N LEU A 212 -2.29 11.69 -13.78
CA LEU A 212 -3.04 12.27 -12.65
C LEU A 212 -2.51 13.67 -12.28
N LYS A 213 -1.19 13.85 -12.23
CA LYS A 213 -0.55 15.15 -12.00
C LYS A 213 -0.92 16.17 -13.07
N ARG A 214 -0.87 15.78 -14.35
CA ARG A 214 -1.25 16.68 -15.46
C ARG A 214 -2.72 17.07 -15.40
N LEU A 215 -3.61 16.12 -15.09
CA LEU A 215 -5.04 16.40 -14.94
C LEU A 215 -5.30 17.43 -13.83
N ASN A 216 -4.50 17.41 -12.76
CA ASN A 216 -4.57 18.39 -11.67
C ASN A 216 -4.21 19.84 -12.10
N ASN A 217 -3.63 20.07 -13.28
CA ASN A 217 -3.38 21.44 -13.76
C ASN A 217 -4.69 22.21 -14.04
N ASP A 218 -5.72 21.50 -14.49
CA ASP A 218 -7.01 22.08 -14.92
C ASP A 218 -8.15 21.75 -13.95
N ARG A 219 -7.88 21.00 -12.88
CA ARG A 219 -8.87 20.58 -11.87
C ARG A 219 -8.20 20.36 -10.52
N ARG A 220 -8.93 20.52 -9.42
CA ARG A 220 -8.38 20.21 -8.08
C ARG A 220 -8.47 18.70 -7.83
N LEU A 221 -7.42 17.96 -8.20
CA LEU A 221 -7.34 16.50 -8.08
C LEU A 221 -6.16 16.08 -7.22
N ALA A 222 -6.44 15.55 -6.03
CA ALA A 222 -5.42 14.95 -5.19
C ALA A 222 -5.36 13.43 -5.41
N LEU A 223 -4.15 12.86 -5.34
CA LEU A 223 -3.93 11.41 -5.28
C LEU A 223 -3.48 11.02 -3.87
N ALA A 224 -4.05 9.95 -3.33
CA ALA A 224 -3.55 9.32 -2.13
C ALA A 224 -3.71 7.79 -2.16
N SER A 225 -2.90 7.14 -1.36
CA SER A 225 -2.98 5.72 -1.03
C SER A 225 -3.32 5.56 0.44
N TYR A 226 -4.18 4.60 0.76
CA TYR A 226 -4.59 4.31 2.12
C TYR A 226 -3.99 2.99 2.60
N ILE A 227 -3.30 3.02 3.73
CA ILE A 227 -2.75 1.83 4.36
C ILE A 227 -3.38 1.69 5.74
N SER A 228 -4.31 0.73 5.85
CA SER A 228 -4.92 0.35 7.13
C SER A 228 -3.91 -0.38 8.02
N PHE A 229 -4.00 -0.12 9.32
CA PHE A 229 -3.28 -0.80 10.39
C PHE A 229 -1.79 -1.03 10.07
N PRO A 230 -1.04 0.03 9.71
CA PRO A 230 0.30 -0.08 9.17
C PRO A 230 1.24 -0.76 10.17
N ARG A 231 2.23 -1.46 9.62
CA ARG A 231 3.27 -2.15 10.39
C ARG A 231 4.63 -1.43 10.33
N SER A 232 4.65 -0.24 9.76
CA SER A 232 5.84 0.60 9.61
C SER A 232 6.42 1.03 10.96
N THR A 233 7.73 1.24 10.92
CA THR A 233 8.53 1.81 12.01
C THR A 233 9.42 2.93 11.48
N ASP A 234 9.08 3.54 10.34
CA ASP A 234 9.93 4.51 9.65
C ASP A 234 10.21 5.73 10.55
N VAL A 235 9.19 6.20 11.29
CA VAL A 235 9.31 7.33 12.24
C VAL A 235 9.93 6.87 13.56
N LEU A 236 9.58 5.69 14.06
CA LEU A 236 10.25 5.10 15.23
C LEU A 236 11.76 4.94 14.98
N ASN A 237 12.16 4.59 13.77
CA ASN A 237 13.56 4.46 13.39
C ASN A 237 14.28 5.82 13.37
N VAL A 238 13.58 6.93 13.13
CA VAL A 238 14.12 8.27 13.34
C VAL A 238 14.47 8.51 14.81
N LEU A 239 13.59 8.11 15.73
CA LEU A 239 13.86 8.20 17.17
C LEU A 239 15.04 7.33 17.59
N ARG A 240 15.16 6.12 17.01
CA ARG A 240 16.32 5.24 17.24
C ARG A 240 17.64 5.90 16.81
N VAL A 241 17.64 6.64 15.70
CA VAL A 241 18.80 7.43 15.26
C VAL A 241 19.05 8.62 16.19
N ALA A 242 17.99 9.28 16.68
CA ALA A 242 18.09 10.40 17.59
C ALA A 242 18.78 10.01 18.92
N VAL A 243 18.36 8.90 19.52
CA VAL A 243 18.92 8.42 20.80
C VAL A 243 20.24 7.66 20.67
N CYS A 244 20.68 7.36 19.44
CA CYS A 244 21.94 6.64 19.22
C CYS A 244 23.14 7.47 19.73
N PRO A 245 24.04 6.90 20.55
CA PRO A 245 25.20 7.65 21.07
C PRO A 245 26.25 7.96 19.99
N ASN A 246 26.23 7.26 18.86
CA ASN A 246 27.19 7.48 17.78
C ASN A 246 26.75 8.65 16.90
N ASP A 247 27.68 9.56 16.59
CA ASP A 247 27.44 10.70 15.70
C ASP A 247 27.11 10.26 14.27
N ILE A 248 27.71 9.15 13.81
CA ILE A 248 27.42 8.50 12.54
C ILE A 248 27.01 7.05 12.85
N PRO A 249 25.71 6.75 12.94
CA PRO A 249 25.24 5.39 13.16
C PRO A 249 25.64 4.48 12.00
N ASP A 250 26.40 3.42 12.28
CA ASP A 250 26.69 2.32 11.35
C ASP A 250 26.31 1.03 12.06
N CYS A 251 25.02 0.68 11.99
CA CYS A 251 24.47 -0.40 12.80
C CYS A 251 25.04 -1.78 12.41
N ASP A 252 25.44 -1.95 11.15
CA ASP A 252 26.03 -3.20 10.67
C ASP A 252 27.39 -3.46 11.31
N LYS A 253 28.17 -2.40 11.59
CA LYS A 253 29.49 -2.51 12.25
C LYS A 253 29.44 -2.36 13.76
N GLN A 254 28.59 -1.46 14.26
CA GLN A 254 28.62 -0.98 15.64
C GLN A 254 27.64 -1.74 16.55
N CYS A 255 26.70 -2.49 15.98
CA CYS A 255 25.65 -3.19 16.74
C CYS A 255 25.59 -4.69 16.39
N PRO A 256 26.62 -5.49 16.73
CA PRO A 256 26.62 -6.92 16.43
C PRO A 256 25.44 -7.66 17.09
N PRO A 257 24.97 -8.79 16.52
CA PRO A 257 23.89 -9.58 17.11
C PRO A 257 24.20 -10.02 18.54
N GLY A 258 23.21 -9.95 19.43
CA GLY A 258 23.32 -10.45 20.82
C GLY A 258 23.88 -9.46 21.86
N LYS A 259 24.15 -8.21 21.47
CA LYS A 259 24.52 -7.14 22.41
C LYS A 259 23.32 -6.22 22.63
N GLU A 260 23.02 -5.86 23.89
CA GLU A 260 22.02 -4.84 24.22
C GLU A 260 22.39 -3.50 23.56
N ARG A 261 21.41 -2.86 22.92
CA ARG A 261 21.58 -1.58 22.21
C ARG A 261 20.75 -0.52 22.92
N ASP A 262 21.26 0.70 23.03
CA ASP A 262 20.51 1.81 23.66
C ASP A 262 19.16 2.06 22.96
N CYS A 263 19.08 1.79 21.65
CA CYS A 263 17.87 1.92 20.86
C CYS A 263 16.90 0.72 20.99
N ASP A 264 17.25 -0.35 21.73
CA ASP A 264 16.34 -1.46 22.02
C ASP A 264 15.22 -1.03 22.99
N THR A 265 15.40 0.09 23.69
CA THR A 265 14.35 0.76 24.49
C THR A 265 13.15 1.22 23.67
N LEU A 266 13.25 1.23 22.34
CA LEU A 266 12.18 1.53 21.38
C LEU A 266 11.68 0.26 20.65
N ALA A 267 12.19 -0.93 20.99
CA ALA A 267 11.86 -2.17 20.31
C ALA A 267 10.39 -2.57 20.53
N GLY A 268 9.78 -3.16 19.51
CA GLY A 268 8.41 -3.66 19.58
C GLY A 268 7.31 -2.59 19.47
N VAL A 269 7.66 -1.30 19.42
CA VAL A 269 6.73 -0.19 19.17
C VAL A 269 6.67 0.09 17.67
N ARG A 270 5.48 0.38 17.16
CA ARG A 270 5.23 0.76 15.76
C ARG A 270 4.82 2.22 15.65
N ASP A 271 4.94 2.77 14.44
CA ASP A 271 4.52 4.15 14.17
C ASP A 271 3.04 4.36 14.53
N ARG A 272 2.17 3.40 14.22
CA ARG A 272 0.75 3.48 14.62
C ARG A 272 0.53 3.57 16.13
N ASP A 273 1.36 2.93 16.95
CA ASP A 273 1.20 2.91 18.41
C ASP A 273 1.57 4.30 18.98
N LEU A 274 2.63 4.90 18.42
CA LEU A 274 3.05 6.27 18.68
C LEU A 274 1.94 7.27 18.31
N PHE A 275 1.47 7.23 17.06
CA PHE A 275 0.49 8.20 16.58
C PHE A 275 -0.91 7.99 17.15
N MET A 276 -1.26 6.78 17.58
CA MET A 276 -2.49 6.51 18.30
C MET A 276 -2.53 7.24 19.65
N SER A 277 -1.38 7.33 20.30
CA SER A 277 -1.22 8.04 21.58
C SER A 277 -1.08 9.55 21.40
N LEU A 278 -0.53 10.01 20.28
CA LEU A 278 -0.22 11.42 20.02
C LEU A 278 -1.40 12.21 19.43
N LEU A 279 -2.09 11.64 18.44
CA LEU A 279 -3.11 12.32 17.63
C LEU A 279 -4.48 12.19 18.29
N ALA A 280 -5.33 13.22 18.20
CA ALA A 280 -6.77 13.12 18.45
C ALA A 280 -7.51 12.61 17.20
N PRO A 281 -8.73 12.04 17.33
CA PRO A 281 -9.52 11.61 16.17
C PRO A 281 -9.67 12.74 15.13
N GLY A 282 -9.36 12.42 13.87
CA GLY A 282 -9.36 13.39 12.77
C GLY A 282 -8.06 14.19 12.61
N GLU A 283 -7.14 14.16 13.57
CA GLU A 283 -5.84 14.81 13.40
C GLU A 283 -4.90 13.98 12.53
N ARG A 284 -4.07 14.68 11.74
CA ARG A 284 -2.92 14.07 11.06
C ARG A 284 -1.60 14.47 11.73
N SER A 285 -0.60 13.62 11.57
CA SER A 285 0.80 13.91 11.92
C SER A 285 1.44 14.92 10.97
N ALA A 286 2.70 15.26 11.27
CA ALA A 286 3.65 15.82 10.32
C ALA A 286 3.76 14.98 9.04
N LEU A 287 4.20 15.62 7.96
CA LEU A 287 4.67 14.97 6.75
C LEU A 287 6.08 14.39 6.94
N PHE A 288 6.25 13.21 6.35
CA PHE A 288 7.51 12.48 6.24
C PHE A 288 7.73 12.05 4.79
N ILE A 289 8.96 11.69 4.42
CA ILE A 289 9.26 11.14 3.11
C ILE A 289 9.72 9.69 3.26
N SER A 290 9.20 8.82 2.38
CA SER A 290 9.62 7.43 2.33
C SER A 290 11.12 7.34 2.01
N PRO A 291 11.90 6.60 2.81
CA PRO A 291 13.33 6.41 2.57
C PRO A 291 13.61 5.23 1.63
N SER A 292 12.57 4.66 1.01
CA SER A 292 12.70 3.55 0.08
C SER A 292 13.65 3.91 -1.06
N LYS A 293 14.62 3.02 -1.32
CA LYS A 293 15.66 3.26 -2.33
C LYS A 293 15.04 3.40 -3.72
N ILE A 294 14.10 2.53 -4.09
CA ILE A 294 13.40 2.63 -5.38
C ILE A 294 12.67 3.97 -5.54
N VAL A 295 12.11 4.53 -4.46
CA VAL A 295 11.47 5.85 -4.47
C VAL A 295 12.50 6.96 -4.70
N ALA A 296 13.64 6.89 -4.00
CA ALA A 296 14.70 7.88 -4.14
C ALA A 296 15.34 7.87 -5.53
N GLU A 297 15.48 6.70 -6.16
CA GLU A 297 16.18 6.53 -7.44
C GLU A 297 15.26 6.72 -8.66
N HIS A 298 14.00 6.29 -8.60
CA HIS A 298 13.16 6.16 -9.80
C HIS A 298 11.93 7.07 -9.83
N TYR A 299 11.37 7.50 -8.68
CA TYR A 299 10.05 8.15 -8.66
C TYR A 299 10.09 9.64 -9.05
N GLY A 300 11.26 10.29 -9.00
CA GLY A 300 11.42 11.69 -9.38
C GLY A 300 10.42 12.61 -8.65
N GLU A 301 9.63 13.38 -9.39
CA GLU A 301 8.60 14.29 -8.85
C GLU A 301 7.39 13.57 -8.21
N HIS A 302 7.33 12.24 -8.33
CA HIS A 302 6.34 11.39 -7.64
C HIS A 302 6.91 10.79 -6.36
N ARG A 303 8.01 11.34 -5.83
CA ARG A 303 8.58 10.93 -4.54
C ARG A 303 7.47 10.79 -3.49
N VAL A 304 7.46 9.67 -2.79
CA VAL A 304 6.35 9.32 -1.88
C VAL A 304 6.54 9.98 -0.53
N TYR A 305 5.64 10.91 -0.23
CA TYR A 305 5.44 11.50 1.08
C TYR A 305 4.36 10.71 1.81
N PHE A 306 4.37 10.78 3.14
CA PHE A 306 3.32 10.16 3.94
C PHE A 306 3.07 10.91 5.24
N PHE A 307 1.87 10.71 5.79
CA PHE A 307 1.51 11.11 7.14
C PHE A 307 0.61 10.04 7.77
N TYR A 308 0.47 10.09 9.09
CA TYR A 308 -0.45 9.25 9.83
C TYR A 308 -1.72 10.03 10.18
N LEU A 309 -2.87 9.38 10.06
CA LEU A 309 -4.18 9.95 10.35
C LEU A 309 -4.91 9.07 11.35
N ARG A 310 -5.42 9.68 12.43
CA ARG A 310 -6.22 8.94 13.41
C ARG A 310 -7.68 8.86 12.97
N ILE A 311 -8.13 7.64 12.67
CA ILE A 311 -9.51 7.29 12.35
C ILE A 311 -10.09 6.58 13.57
N ASP A 312 -10.69 7.34 14.48
CA ASP A 312 -11.25 6.83 15.74
C ASP A 312 -10.25 5.98 16.56
N ASP A 313 -10.45 4.65 16.53
CA ASP A 313 -9.67 3.62 17.23
C ASP A 313 -8.57 2.98 16.35
N GLU A 314 -8.28 3.57 15.19
CA GLU A 314 -7.20 3.15 14.28
C GLU A 314 -6.32 4.35 13.89
N VAL A 315 -5.08 4.05 13.53
CA VAL A 315 -4.21 4.98 12.80
C VAL A 315 -3.92 4.39 11.43
N ALA A 316 -4.27 5.13 10.39
CA ALA A 316 -3.93 4.81 9.01
C ALA A 316 -2.66 5.56 8.58
N ARG A 317 -1.90 4.98 7.63
CA ARG A 317 -0.84 5.68 6.92
C ARG A 317 -1.35 6.11 5.55
N ILE A 318 -1.27 7.39 5.27
CA ILE A 318 -1.69 7.97 4.00
C ILE A 318 -0.44 8.32 3.21
N GLU A 319 -0.28 7.72 2.04
CA GLU A 319 0.83 8.00 1.12
C GLU A 319 0.35 8.92 0.00
N ILE A 320 1.14 9.93 -0.32
CA ILE A 320 0.84 10.93 -1.35
C ILE A 320 2.10 11.25 -2.15
N PRO A 321 2.00 11.55 -3.44
CA PRO A 321 3.16 12.01 -4.21
C PRO A 321 3.56 13.44 -3.78
N GLN A 322 4.82 13.79 -4.02
CA GLN A 322 5.40 15.10 -3.65
C GLN A 322 4.55 16.29 -4.08
N TRP A 323 4.01 16.28 -5.30
CA TRP A 323 3.19 17.39 -5.81
C TRP A 323 1.86 17.60 -5.07
N VAL A 324 1.33 16.56 -4.39
CA VAL A 324 0.19 16.70 -3.46
C VAL A 324 0.67 17.22 -2.12
N ALA A 325 1.81 16.71 -1.62
CA ALA A 325 2.34 17.10 -0.31
C ALA A 325 2.78 18.57 -0.25
N GLU A 326 3.35 19.10 -1.32
CA GLU A 326 3.83 20.48 -1.41
C GLU A 326 2.72 21.49 -1.69
N ASN A 327 1.55 21.03 -2.16
CA ASN A 327 0.39 21.88 -2.37
C ASN A 327 -0.55 21.78 -1.15
N LYS A 328 -0.60 22.86 -0.36
CA LYS A 328 -1.42 22.94 0.85
C LYS A 328 -2.89 22.61 0.60
N GLU A 329 -3.48 23.08 -0.50
CA GLU A 329 -4.90 22.85 -0.80
C GLU A 329 -5.17 21.38 -1.13
N LEU A 330 -4.25 20.71 -1.81
CA LEU A 330 -4.38 19.27 -2.12
C LEU A 330 -4.16 18.42 -0.87
N LEU A 331 -3.20 18.77 -0.03
CA LEU A 331 -2.95 18.09 1.24
C LEU A 331 -4.16 18.18 2.19
N GLU A 332 -4.77 19.37 2.33
CA GLU A 332 -5.97 19.56 3.13
C GLU A 332 -7.20 18.85 2.52
N LEU A 333 -7.29 18.80 1.19
CA LEU A 333 -8.31 18.02 0.48
C LEU A 333 -8.17 16.52 0.79
N THR A 334 -6.96 15.97 0.65
CA THR A 334 -6.69 14.56 0.98
C THR A 334 -7.02 14.25 2.43
N HIS A 335 -6.58 15.09 3.37
CA HIS A 335 -6.84 14.88 4.81
C HIS A 335 -8.34 14.86 5.12
N SER A 336 -9.08 15.87 4.66
CA SER A 336 -10.53 15.95 4.91
C SER A 336 -11.32 14.82 4.24
N LEU A 337 -11.04 14.51 2.97
CA LEU A 337 -11.78 13.51 2.22
C LEU A 337 -11.45 12.08 2.63
N VAL A 338 -10.20 11.75 2.97
CA VAL A 338 -9.86 10.41 3.51
C VAL A 338 -10.60 10.18 4.84
N TYR A 339 -10.62 11.17 5.72
CA TYR A 339 -11.32 11.06 6.99
C TYR A 339 -12.84 10.87 6.77
N ASP A 340 -13.48 11.69 5.94
CA ASP A 340 -14.91 11.58 5.61
C ASP A 340 -15.25 10.21 5.03
N GLN A 341 -14.48 9.70 4.06
CA GLN A 341 -14.72 8.39 3.48
C GLN A 341 -14.57 7.27 4.50
N SER A 342 -13.63 7.39 5.44
CA SER A 342 -13.43 6.41 6.50
C SER A 342 -14.57 6.42 7.51
N GLN A 343 -15.10 7.59 7.86
CA GLN A 343 -16.29 7.70 8.72
C GLN A 343 -17.52 7.06 8.06
N ARG A 344 -17.71 7.28 6.75
CA ARG A 344 -18.81 6.66 5.98
C ARG A 344 -18.67 5.14 5.88
N GLY A 345 -17.45 4.65 5.72
CA GLY A 345 -17.13 3.22 5.61
C GLY A 345 -16.80 2.53 6.93
N ARG A 346 -17.14 3.13 8.09
CA ARG A 346 -17.00 2.55 9.43
C ARG A 346 -15.55 2.18 9.81
N GLY A 347 -14.61 3.08 9.55
CA GLY A 347 -13.19 2.94 9.88
C GLY A 347 -12.28 2.69 8.68
N TYR A 348 -12.85 2.49 7.49
CA TYR A 348 -12.10 2.30 6.24
C TYR A 348 -12.78 3.06 5.10
N PRO A 349 -12.05 3.66 4.13
CA PRO A 349 -12.66 4.45 3.06
C PRO A 349 -13.71 3.68 2.25
N VAL A 350 -14.96 4.15 2.26
CA VAL A 350 -16.06 3.47 1.53
C VAL A 350 -15.76 3.31 0.04
N ALA A 351 -15.14 4.29 -0.61
CA ALA A 351 -14.76 4.18 -2.02
C ALA A 351 -13.80 3.01 -2.30
N LEU A 352 -12.86 2.74 -1.39
CA LEU A 352 -11.94 1.59 -1.50
C LEU A 352 -12.66 0.27 -1.23
N SER A 353 -13.55 0.21 -0.23
CA SER A 353 -14.37 -0.99 0.01
C SER A 353 -15.21 -1.35 -1.21
N GLU A 354 -15.89 -0.37 -1.80
CA GLU A 354 -16.72 -0.59 -2.98
C GLU A 354 -15.88 -1.02 -4.19
N ALA A 355 -14.69 -0.43 -4.37
CA ALA A 355 -13.77 -0.83 -5.44
C ALA A 355 -13.27 -2.26 -5.25
N HIS A 356 -12.97 -2.66 -4.01
CA HIS A 356 -12.60 -4.02 -3.65
C HIS A 356 -13.71 -5.01 -4.01
N GLU A 357 -14.96 -4.73 -3.63
CA GLU A 357 -16.10 -5.60 -3.94
C GLU A 357 -16.29 -5.79 -5.45
N GLN A 358 -16.03 -4.76 -6.28
CA GLN A 358 -16.04 -4.92 -7.74
C GLN A 358 -14.83 -5.68 -8.30
N ALA A 359 -13.70 -5.66 -7.60
CA ALA A 359 -12.46 -6.28 -8.02
C ALA A 359 -12.35 -7.76 -7.61
N VAL A 360 -12.99 -8.17 -6.51
CA VAL A 360 -12.83 -9.50 -5.90
C VAL A 360 -13.15 -10.62 -6.90
N VAL A 361 -12.17 -11.52 -7.06
CA VAL A 361 -12.32 -12.80 -7.77
C VAL A 361 -12.41 -13.90 -6.72
N THR A 362 -13.62 -14.42 -6.52
CA THR A 362 -13.92 -15.43 -5.51
C THR A 362 -13.38 -16.82 -5.90
N GLY A 363 -13.41 -17.76 -4.95
CA GLY A 363 -13.10 -19.16 -5.24
C GLY A 363 -14.03 -19.79 -6.29
N ALA A 364 -15.30 -19.36 -6.33
CA ALA A 364 -16.26 -19.82 -7.33
C ALA A 364 -15.93 -19.25 -8.72
N ASP A 365 -15.55 -17.97 -8.80
CA ASP A 365 -15.17 -17.32 -10.07
C ASP A 365 -13.94 -17.98 -10.70
N ARG A 366 -12.96 -18.36 -9.87
CA ARG A 366 -11.77 -19.11 -10.32
C ARG A 366 -12.14 -20.44 -10.95
N GLU A 367 -13.07 -21.16 -10.33
CA GLU A 367 -13.53 -22.45 -10.83
C GLU A 367 -14.37 -22.30 -12.10
N ASN A 368 -15.25 -21.29 -12.16
CA ASN A 368 -16.03 -20.96 -13.36
C ASN A 368 -15.13 -20.55 -14.52
N PHE A 369 -14.14 -19.69 -14.28
CA PHE A 369 -13.13 -19.31 -15.27
C PHE A 369 -12.37 -20.53 -15.81
N ARG A 370 -11.94 -21.42 -14.91
CA ARG A 370 -11.26 -22.67 -15.28
C ARG A 370 -12.14 -23.55 -16.16
N GLN A 371 -13.42 -23.70 -15.81
CA GLN A 371 -14.38 -24.49 -16.59
C GLN A 371 -14.63 -23.85 -17.97
N LEU A 372 -14.74 -22.53 -18.04
CA LEU A 372 -14.91 -21.80 -19.30
C LEU A 372 -13.72 -22.01 -20.24
N VAL A 373 -12.48 -21.94 -19.73
CA VAL A 373 -11.29 -22.20 -20.54
C VAL A 373 -11.28 -23.65 -21.03
N GLU A 374 -11.53 -24.62 -20.14
CA GLU A 374 -11.56 -26.05 -20.51
C GLU A 374 -12.65 -26.37 -21.54
N SER A 375 -13.88 -25.86 -21.36
CA SER A 375 -14.98 -26.12 -22.30
C SER A 375 -14.69 -25.51 -23.67
N THR A 376 -14.12 -24.31 -23.71
CA THR A 376 -13.78 -23.62 -24.96
C THR A 376 -12.67 -24.36 -25.72
N LEU A 377 -11.67 -24.90 -25.02
CA LEU A 377 -10.63 -25.74 -25.65
C LEU A 377 -11.22 -27.01 -26.26
N ILE A 378 -12.13 -27.68 -25.54
CA ILE A 378 -12.80 -28.89 -26.03
C ILE A 378 -13.64 -28.58 -27.26
N GLU A 379 -14.42 -27.50 -27.24
CA GLU A 379 -15.21 -27.04 -28.40
C GLU A 379 -14.32 -26.70 -29.60
N ALA A 380 -13.15 -26.09 -29.36
CA ALA A 380 -12.15 -25.81 -30.37
C ALA A 380 -11.33 -27.04 -30.81
N HIS A 381 -11.62 -28.23 -30.26
CA HIS A 381 -10.89 -29.48 -30.53
C HIS A 381 -9.39 -29.39 -30.21
N LEU A 382 -9.02 -28.55 -29.25
CA LEU A 382 -7.66 -28.38 -28.77
C LEU A 382 -7.37 -29.31 -27.58
N PRO A 383 -6.11 -29.75 -27.38
CA PRO A 383 -5.76 -30.63 -26.27
C PRO A 383 -5.97 -29.95 -24.90
N ALA A 384 -6.69 -30.62 -23.99
CA ALA A 384 -6.88 -30.19 -22.60
C ALA A 384 -6.31 -31.24 -21.60
N PRO A 385 -4.99 -31.38 -21.46
CA PRO A 385 -4.39 -32.21 -20.41
C PRO A 385 -4.71 -31.65 -19.01
N ALA A 386 -5.52 -32.38 -18.23
CA ALA A 386 -5.68 -32.14 -16.80
C ALA A 386 -4.63 -32.93 -16.00
N SER A 387 -3.99 -32.33 -14.99
CA SER A 387 -3.05 -33.06 -14.14
C SER A 387 -3.74 -34.14 -13.28
N GLY A 388 -3.07 -35.26 -13.02
CA GLY A 388 -3.62 -36.33 -12.18
C GLY A 388 -4.01 -35.89 -10.75
N LYS A 389 -3.40 -34.81 -10.23
CA LYS A 389 -3.74 -34.22 -8.92
C LYS A 389 -5.05 -33.42 -8.96
N SER A 390 -5.36 -32.71 -10.05
CA SER A 390 -6.64 -32.01 -10.17
C SER A 390 -7.79 -33.01 -10.37
N ALA A 391 -7.54 -34.12 -11.08
CA ALA A 391 -8.47 -35.24 -11.14
C ALA A 391 -8.73 -35.88 -9.75
N SER A 392 -7.68 -36.14 -8.97
CA SER A 392 -7.79 -36.75 -7.63
C SER A 392 -8.45 -35.86 -6.57
N LYS A 393 -8.51 -34.53 -6.76
CA LYS A 393 -9.29 -33.64 -5.88
C LYS A 393 -10.79 -33.63 -6.23
N ARG A 394 -11.14 -33.95 -7.48
CA ARG A 394 -12.54 -34.03 -7.94
C ARG A 394 -13.21 -35.34 -7.56
N THR A 395 -12.45 -36.43 -7.49
CA THR A 395 -12.89 -37.69 -6.92
C THR A 395 -12.55 -37.73 -5.43
N ARG A 396 -13.54 -37.61 -4.54
CA ARG A 396 -13.33 -38.03 -3.14
C ARG A 396 -12.83 -39.46 -3.16
N TRP A 397 -11.71 -39.72 -2.47
CA TRP A 397 -11.35 -41.08 -2.09
C TRP A 397 -12.52 -41.63 -1.27
N VAL A 398 -13.25 -42.60 -1.84
CA VAL A 398 -14.31 -43.35 -1.18
C VAL A 398 -13.69 -44.40 -0.28
#